data_AF-A0A2D6HI71-F1
#
_entry.id   AF-A0A2D6HI71-F1
#
_cell.length_a   1.000
_cell.length_b   1.000
_cell.length_c   1.000
_cell.angle_alpha   90.00
_cell.angle_beta   90.00
_cell.angle_gamma   90.00
#
_symmetry.space_group_name_H-M   'P 1'
#
loop_
_entity.id
_entity.type
_entity.pdbx_description
1 polymer ?
#
loop_
_entity_poly.entity_id
_entity_poly.type
_entity_poly.pdbx_seq_one_letter_code
_entity_poly.pdbx_strand_id
1 'polypeptide(L)'
;MYRPFYGFKRLPFSREVAPDDLFGSPELDELHTRLLYLVDTQGIGLLLGEPGAGKSTALRRLRAALHPDQVRPVYLFDTAANARDFFRHIALELGIEPEWSRSMNLRAIQAEIARLVTERKLKVVLVIDEAHRLRPDVL
;
A
#
# COMPACT_ATOMS: atom_id res chain seq x y z
N MET A 1 4.70 -32.42 -12.17
CA MET A 1 5.70 -33.05 -13.07
C MET A 1 7.07 -32.41 -12.95
N TYR A 2 7.24 -31.09 -13.15
CA TYR A 2 8.57 -30.44 -13.07
C TYR A 2 9.12 -30.21 -11.65
N ARG A 3 8.27 -30.04 -10.63
CA ARG A 3 8.70 -29.73 -9.25
C ARG A 3 9.61 -30.80 -8.62
N PRO A 4 9.28 -32.11 -8.65
CA PRO A 4 10.15 -33.15 -8.10
C PRO A 4 11.45 -33.33 -8.88
N PHE A 5 11.42 -33.13 -10.20
CA PHE A 5 12.57 -33.29 -11.09
C PHE A 5 13.71 -32.30 -10.77
N TYR A 6 13.35 -31.06 -10.41
CA TYR A 6 14.32 -30.01 -10.04
C TYR A 6 14.48 -29.82 -8.52
N GLY A 7 13.88 -30.70 -7.69
CA GLY A 7 13.97 -30.60 -6.23
C GLY A 7 13.28 -29.38 -5.62
N PHE A 8 12.35 -28.73 -6.33
CA PHE A 8 11.66 -27.55 -5.80
C PHE A 8 10.60 -27.93 -4.76
N LYS A 9 10.71 -27.35 -3.56
CA LYS A 9 9.72 -27.52 -2.47
C LYS A 9 8.39 -26.80 -2.75
N ARG A 10 8.41 -25.77 -3.60
CA ARG A 10 7.24 -24.95 -3.98
C ARG A 10 7.25 -24.65 -5.48
N LEU A 11 6.18 -24.04 -6.00
CA LEU A 11 6.16 -23.57 -7.38
C LEU A 11 7.23 -22.49 -7.56
N PRO A 12 8.27 -22.71 -8.39
CA PRO A 12 9.27 -21.68 -8.65
C PRO A 12 8.64 -20.57 -9.52
N PHE A 13 9.05 -19.32 -9.31
CA PHE A 13 8.59 -18.14 -10.07
C PHE A 13 7.09 -17.82 -9.97
N SER A 14 6.45 -18.13 -8.85
CA SER A 14 5.13 -17.56 -8.54
C SER A 14 5.22 -16.03 -8.49
N ARG A 15 4.18 -15.33 -8.96
CA ARG A 15 4.04 -13.87 -8.75
C ARG A 15 4.02 -13.52 -7.26
N GLU A 16 3.50 -14.45 -6.46
CA GLU A 16 3.41 -14.34 -5.02
C GLU A 16 4.65 -14.97 -4.38
N VAL A 17 5.65 -14.12 -4.13
CA VAL A 17 6.74 -14.40 -3.21
C VAL A 17 6.37 -13.76 -1.88
N ALA A 18 6.45 -14.52 -0.79
CA ALA A 18 6.15 -13.99 0.54
C ALA A 18 7.15 -12.88 0.89
N PRO A 19 6.77 -11.86 1.67
CA PRO A 19 7.67 -10.78 2.06
C PRO A 19 8.98 -11.27 2.69
N ASP A 20 8.92 -12.34 3.49
CA ASP A 20 10.10 -12.93 4.16
C ASP A 20 11.01 -13.72 3.22
N ASP A 21 10.52 -14.08 2.03
CA ASP A 21 11.26 -14.80 0.99
C ASP A 21 11.90 -13.85 -0.04
N LEU A 22 11.74 -12.53 0.14
CA LEU A 22 12.31 -11.54 -0.78
C LEU A 22 13.83 -11.55 -0.68
N PHE A 23 14.47 -11.45 -1.84
CA PHE A 23 15.92 -11.25 -1.90
C PHE A 23 16.29 -9.89 -1.29
N GLY A 24 16.97 -9.90 -0.16
CA GLY A 24 17.45 -8.70 0.54
C GLY A 24 18.69 -8.12 -0.13
N SER A 25 18.51 -7.31 -1.17
CA SER A 25 19.61 -6.52 -1.72
C SER A 25 19.89 -5.30 -0.84
N PRO A 26 21.14 -4.79 -0.80
CA PRO A 26 21.46 -3.57 -0.04
C PRO A 26 20.57 -2.38 -0.40
N GLU A 27 20.23 -2.23 -1.68
CA GLU A 27 19.37 -1.16 -2.18
C GLU A 27 17.92 -1.30 -1.68
N LEU A 28 17.41 -2.53 -1.61
CA LEU A 28 16.07 -2.80 -1.08
C LEU A 28 16.01 -2.56 0.43
N ASP A 29 17.06 -2.91 1.17
CA ASP A 29 17.16 -2.66 2.61
C ASP A 29 17.24 -1.16 2.92
N GLU A 30 18.03 -0.41 2.14
CA GLU A 30 18.09 1.05 2.25
C GLU A 30 16.73 1.70 1.94
N LEU A 31 16.09 1.31 0.84
CA LEU A 31 14.76 1.79 0.49
C LEU A 31 13.74 1.47 1.58
N HIS A 32 13.77 0.25 2.12
CA HIS A 32 12.87 -0.17 3.19
C HIS A 32 13.04 0.70 4.44
N THR A 33 14.29 1.00 4.83
CA THR A 33 14.60 1.89 5.96
C THR A 33 14.06 3.30 5.73
N ARG A 34 14.23 3.86 4.52
CA ARG A 34 13.68 5.18 4.15
C ARG A 34 12.16 5.22 4.18
N LEU A 35 11.51 4.14 3.73
CA LEU A 35 10.05 4.02 3.76
C LEU A 35 9.50 3.93 5.19
N LEU A 36 10.16 3.17 6.07
CA LEU A 36 9.79 3.13 7.49
C LEU A 36 9.94 4.50 8.14
N TYR A 37 11.04 5.20 7.88
CA TYR A 37 11.24 6.57 8.35
C TYR A 37 10.15 7.53 7.85
N LEU A 38 9.71 7.38 6.60
CA LEU A 38 8.60 8.17 6.05
C LEU A 38 7.28 7.92 6.78
N VAL A 39 6.98 6.64 7.08
CA VAL A 39 5.81 6.27 7.89
C VAL A 39 5.89 6.87 9.29
N ASP A 40 7.07 6.88 9.89
CA ASP A 40 7.27 7.42 11.24
C ASP A 40 7.15 8.94 11.31
N THR A 41 7.68 9.63 10.32
CA THR A 41 7.59 11.10 10.20
C THR A 41 6.24 11.58 9.65
N GLN A 42 5.37 10.66 9.23
CA GLN A 42 4.08 10.97 8.60
C GLN A 42 4.21 11.90 7.39
N GLY A 43 5.31 11.76 6.65
CA GLY A 43 5.62 12.57 5.47
C GLY A 43 4.99 12.06 4.18
N ILE A 44 5.15 12.84 3.12
CA ILE A 44 4.79 12.44 1.74
C ILE A 44 6.07 12.00 1.03
N GLY A 45 6.01 10.87 0.32
CA GLY A 45 7.13 10.34 -0.45
C GLY A 45 6.69 9.85 -1.82
N LEU A 46 7.61 9.93 -2.78
CA LEU A 46 7.42 9.46 -4.14
C LEU A 46 8.50 8.43 -4.46
N LEU A 47 8.09 7.21 -4.80
CA LEU A 47 8.99 6.15 -5.23
C LEU A 47 9.02 6.05 -6.75
N LEU A 48 10.14 6.43 -7.35
CA LEU A 48 10.39 6.37 -8.79
C LEU A 48 11.27 5.19 -9.15
N GLY A 49 11.07 4.65 -10.35
CA GLY A 49 11.86 3.55 -10.89
C GLY A 49 11.19 2.94 -12.10
N GLU A 50 11.97 2.25 -12.92
CA GLU A 50 11.47 1.60 -14.15
C GLU A 50 10.51 0.43 -13.85
N PRO A 51 9.68 0.02 -14.81
CA PRO A 51 8.92 -1.23 -14.70
C PRO A 51 9.87 -2.40 -14.38
N GLY A 52 9.53 -3.21 -13.37
CA GLY A 52 10.39 -4.30 -12.91
C GLY A 52 11.48 -3.93 -11.89
N ALA A 53 11.68 -2.64 -11.58
CA ALA A 53 12.66 -2.19 -10.58
C ALA A 53 12.32 -2.53 -9.11
N GLY A 54 11.28 -3.32 -8.86
CA GLY A 54 10.93 -3.78 -7.50
C GLY A 54 10.10 -2.82 -6.65
N LYS A 55 9.52 -1.75 -7.22
CA LYS A 55 8.68 -0.77 -6.48
C LYS A 55 7.53 -1.41 -5.68
N SER A 56 6.65 -2.15 -6.36
CA SER A 56 5.54 -2.86 -5.70
C SER A 56 6.04 -3.95 -4.74
N THR A 57 7.23 -4.50 -4.97
CA THR A 57 7.87 -5.43 -4.04
C THR A 57 8.32 -4.72 -2.75
N ALA A 58 8.91 -3.54 -2.86
CA ALA A 58 9.29 -2.71 -1.72
C ALA A 58 8.07 -2.26 -0.90
N LEU A 59 6.97 -1.85 -1.57
CA LEU A 59 5.72 -1.48 -0.90
C LEU A 59 5.07 -2.67 -0.19
N ARG A 60 5.12 -3.88 -0.77
CA ARG A 60 4.66 -5.11 -0.11
C ARG A 60 5.51 -5.45 1.12
N ARG A 61 6.83 -5.30 1.03
CA ARG A 61 7.75 -5.48 2.18
C ARG A 61 7.47 -4.46 3.29
N LEU A 62 7.26 -3.19 2.92
CA LEU A 62 6.83 -2.15 3.87
C LEU A 62 5.55 -2.58 4.58
N ARG A 63 4.49 -2.93 3.83
CA ARG A 63 3.19 -3.32 4.40
C ARG A 63 3.31 -4.48 5.38
N ALA A 64 4.17 -5.46 5.09
CA ALA A 64 4.40 -6.61 5.97
C ALA A 64 5.14 -6.26 7.27
N ALA A 65 5.97 -5.20 7.25
CA ALA A 65 6.71 -4.74 8.42
C ALA A 65 5.88 -3.81 9.34
N LEU A 66 4.73 -3.30 8.89
CA LEU A 66 3.91 -2.38 9.68
C LEU A 66 3.15 -3.14 10.79
N HIS A 67 3.31 -2.69 12.03
CA HIS A 67 2.58 -3.26 13.16
C HIS A 67 1.10 -2.82 13.15
N PRO A 68 0.12 -3.75 13.16
CA PRO A 68 -1.31 -3.40 13.09
C PRO A 68 -1.79 -2.46 14.20
N ASP A 69 -1.19 -2.56 15.39
CA ASP A 69 -1.52 -1.72 16.55
C ASP A 69 -0.86 -0.33 16.52
N GLN A 70 -0.07 -0.04 15.49
CA GLN A 70 0.62 1.26 15.34
C GLN A 70 0.22 1.96 14.04
N VAL A 71 -0.01 1.21 12.97
CA VAL A 71 -0.23 1.74 11.63
C VAL A 71 -1.42 1.07 10.96
N ARG A 72 -2.34 1.88 10.44
CA ARG A 72 -3.40 1.47 9.53
C ARG A 72 -3.00 1.81 8.09
N PRO A 73 -2.47 0.85 7.31
CA PRO A 73 -2.22 1.06 5.89
C PRO A 73 -3.53 1.05 5.10
N VAL A 74 -3.66 1.96 4.14
CA VAL A 74 -4.72 2.04 3.13
C VAL A 74 -4.03 1.87 1.78
N TYR A 75 -4.21 0.72 1.11
CA TYR A 75 -3.44 0.40 -0.10
C TYR A 75 -4.31 0.50 -1.34
N LEU A 76 -3.92 1.36 -2.28
CA LEU A 76 -4.57 1.50 -3.58
C LEU A 76 -3.65 0.96 -4.67
N PHE A 77 -4.04 -0.12 -5.33
CA PHE A 77 -3.29 -0.72 -6.45
C PHE A 77 -3.81 -0.30 -7.83
N ASP A 78 -5.13 -0.16 -7.97
CA ASP A 78 -5.76 0.24 -9.23
C ASP A 78 -6.31 1.67 -9.14
N THR A 79 -5.57 2.58 -9.76
CA THR A 79 -5.83 4.03 -9.75
C THR A 79 -6.40 4.52 -11.08
N ALA A 80 -6.74 3.61 -12.01
CA ALA A 80 -7.43 3.95 -13.26
C ALA A 80 -8.90 4.42 -13.03
N ALA A 81 -9.31 4.48 -11.77
CA ALA A 81 -10.59 4.95 -11.32
C ALA A 81 -10.77 6.47 -11.52
N ASN A 82 -12.00 6.88 -11.87
CA ASN A 82 -12.39 8.29 -11.81
C ASN A 82 -12.36 8.81 -10.36
N ALA A 83 -12.47 10.13 -10.17
CA ALA A 83 -12.38 10.72 -8.84
C ALA A 83 -13.40 10.14 -7.84
N ARG A 84 -14.58 9.73 -8.30
CA ARG A 84 -15.59 9.10 -7.43
C ARG A 84 -15.12 7.75 -6.93
N ASP A 85 -14.61 6.90 -7.82
CA ASP A 85 -14.15 5.56 -7.48
C ASP A 85 -12.92 5.59 -6.57
N PHE A 86 -12.05 6.61 -6.71
CA PHE A 86 -10.92 6.82 -5.81
C PHE A 86 -11.34 6.94 -4.33
N PHE A 87 -12.28 7.84 -4.00
CA PHE A 87 -12.76 7.99 -2.62
C PHE A 87 -13.57 6.77 -2.16
N ARG A 88 -14.30 6.10 -3.06
CA ARG A 88 -14.99 4.85 -2.72
C ARG A 88 -14.00 3.74 -2.35
N HIS A 89 -12.89 3.61 -3.07
CA HIS A 89 -11.84 2.64 -2.76
C HIS A 89 -11.19 2.94 -1.40
N ILE A 90 -10.88 4.20 -1.09
CA ILE A 90 -10.34 4.57 0.23
C ILE A 90 -11.35 4.24 1.34
N ALA A 91 -12.63 4.54 1.13
CA ALA A 91 -13.68 4.21 2.10
C ALA A 91 -13.73 2.70 2.38
N LEU A 92 -13.73 1.88 1.32
CA LEU A 92 -13.73 0.41 1.44
C LEU A 92 -12.47 -0.10 2.17
N GLU A 93 -11.29 0.40 1.83
CA GLU A 93 -10.03 0.06 2.51
C GLU A 93 -10.03 0.47 4.00
N LEU A 94 -10.79 1.49 4.37
CA LEU A 94 -11.01 1.87 5.77
C LEU A 94 -12.15 1.11 6.46
N GLY A 95 -12.87 0.23 5.74
CA GLY A 95 -14.02 -0.52 6.27
C GLY A 95 -15.31 0.32 6.36
N ILE A 96 -15.41 1.39 5.59
CA ILE A 96 -16.56 2.29 5.52
C ILE A 96 -17.42 1.88 4.31
N GLU A 97 -18.73 1.79 4.50
CA GLU A 97 -19.67 1.57 3.39
C GLU A 97 -19.73 2.82 2.50
N PRO A 98 -19.38 2.73 1.20
CA PRO A 98 -19.23 3.90 0.35
C PRO A 98 -20.57 4.44 -0.16
N GLU A 99 -20.78 5.73 0.09
CA GLU A 99 -21.93 6.50 -0.38
C GLU A 99 -21.85 6.85 -1.87
N TRP A 100 -22.99 7.25 -2.44
CA TRP A 100 -23.04 7.75 -3.82
C TRP A 100 -22.33 9.09 -4.01
N SER A 101 -22.32 9.92 -2.96
CA SER A 101 -21.74 11.26 -3.01
C SER A 101 -20.26 11.27 -2.65
N ARG A 102 -19.43 11.89 -3.50
CA ARG A 102 -18.01 12.15 -3.21
C ARG A 102 -17.83 12.90 -1.88
N SER A 103 -18.65 13.92 -1.62
CA SER A 103 -18.51 14.74 -0.41
C SER A 103 -18.87 13.97 0.86
N MET A 104 -19.84 13.04 0.79
CA MET A 104 -20.18 12.17 1.90
C MET A 104 -19.07 11.16 2.18
N ASN A 105 -18.51 10.52 1.13
CA ASN A 105 -17.36 9.63 1.29
C ASN A 105 -16.16 10.35 1.90
N LEU A 106 -15.81 11.55 1.41
CA LEU A 106 -14.70 12.32 1.96
C LEU A 106 -14.92 12.64 3.44
N ARG A 107 -16.13 13.06 3.83
CA ARG A 107 -16.46 13.34 5.23
C ARG A 107 -16.34 12.08 6.10
N ALA A 108 -16.84 10.95 5.62
CA ALA A 108 -16.76 9.68 6.34
C ALA A 108 -15.30 9.22 6.52
N ILE A 109 -14.48 9.33 5.46
CA ILE A 109 -13.04 9.03 5.51
C ILE A 109 -12.33 9.93 6.52
N GLN A 110 -12.58 11.24 6.49
CA GLN A 110 -11.98 12.17 7.45
C GLN A 110 -12.37 11.85 8.89
N ALA A 111 -13.64 11.52 9.13
CA ALA A 111 -14.14 11.15 10.45
C ALA A 111 -13.48 9.85 10.94
N GLU A 112 -13.35 8.84 10.08
CA GLU A 112 -12.72 7.57 10.45
C GLU A 112 -11.22 7.72 10.70
N ILE A 113 -10.50 8.51 9.87
CA ILE A 113 -9.10 8.83 10.12
C ILE A 113 -8.95 9.54 11.48
N ALA A 114 -9.80 10.53 11.77
CA ALA A 114 -9.78 11.23 13.06
C ALA A 114 -10.00 10.26 14.23
N ARG A 115 -10.93 9.31 14.09
CA ARG A 115 -11.21 8.26 15.09
C ARG A 115 -10.00 7.36 15.32
N LEU A 116 -9.40 6.83 14.24
CA LEU A 116 -8.21 5.96 14.29
C LEU A 116 -7.02 6.67 14.95
N VAL A 117 -6.80 7.96 14.64
CA VAL A 117 -5.70 8.74 15.22
C VAL A 117 -5.96 9.10 16.68
N THR A 118 -7.16 9.56 17.02
CA THR A 118 -7.44 10.10 18.37
C THR A 118 -7.75 9.02 19.40
N GLU A 119 -8.57 8.03 19.05
CA GLU A 119 -9.04 6.97 19.96
C GLU A 119 -8.11 5.76 19.98
N ARG A 120 -7.59 5.36 18.82
CA ARG A 120 -6.73 4.16 18.68
C ARG A 120 -5.24 4.49 18.65
N LYS A 121 -4.86 5.78 18.55
CA LYS A 121 -3.47 6.24 18.43
C LYS A 121 -2.73 5.62 17.23
N LEU A 122 -3.46 5.29 16.18
CA LEU A 122 -2.89 4.70 14.96
C LEU A 122 -2.44 5.80 13.99
N LYS A 123 -1.31 5.57 13.32
CA LYS A 123 -0.91 6.31 12.12
C LYS A 123 -1.68 5.76 10.93
N VAL A 124 -2.35 6.60 10.15
CA VAL A 124 -2.98 6.17 8.90
C VAL A 124 -2.06 6.48 7.74
N VAL A 125 -1.70 5.48 6.93
CA VAL A 125 -0.78 5.63 5.80
C VAL A 125 -1.48 5.25 4.52
N LEU A 126 -1.64 6.21 3.61
CA LEU A 126 -2.13 5.96 2.27
C LEU A 126 -0.97 5.57 1.35
N VAL A 127 -1.03 4.37 0.79
CA VAL A 127 -0.09 3.87 -0.20
C VAL A 127 -0.80 3.82 -1.55
N ILE A 128 -0.26 4.53 -2.54
CA ILE A 128 -0.78 4.55 -3.91
C ILE A 128 0.25 3.88 -4.80
N ASP A 129 0.00 2.65 -5.21
CA ASP A 129 0.78 1.97 -6.24
C ASP A 129 0.31 2.41 -7.63
N GLU A 130 1.20 2.31 -8.62
CA GLU A 130 0.91 2.73 -10.00
C GLU A 130 0.35 4.17 -10.09
N ALA A 131 0.80 5.08 -9.20
CA ALA A 131 0.26 6.44 -9.06
C ALA A 131 0.32 7.29 -10.35
N HIS A 132 1.18 6.94 -11.30
CA HIS A 132 1.23 7.57 -12.62
C HIS A 132 -0.04 7.35 -13.47
N ARG A 133 -0.91 6.41 -13.08
CA ARG A 133 -2.21 6.16 -13.72
C ARG A 133 -3.34 7.04 -13.15
N LEU A 134 -3.09 7.77 -12.06
CA LEU A 134 -4.04 8.75 -11.54
C LEU A 134 -4.24 9.88 -12.56
N ARG A 135 -5.50 10.24 -12.79
CA ARG A 135 -5.82 11.41 -13.61
C ARG A 135 -5.67 12.70 -12.78
N PRO A 136 -5.19 13.81 -13.36
CA PRO A 136 -4.99 15.06 -12.62
C PRO A 136 -6.25 15.62 -11.94
N ASP A 137 -7.44 15.31 -12.47
CA ASP A 137 -8.74 15.75 -11.94
C ASP A 137 -9.22 14.96 -10.70
N VAL A 138 -8.46 13.95 -10.27
CA VAL A 138 -8.76 13.14 -9.08
C VAL A 138 -8.24 13.80 -7.80
N LEU A 139 -7.15 14.56 -7.88
CA LEU A 139 -6.46 15.22 -6.76
C LEU A 139 -7.18 16.50 -6.31
#